data_AF-A0A6L3X2I9-F1
#
_entry.id   AF-A0A6L3X2I9-F1
#
_cell.length_a   1.000
_cell.length_b   1.000
_cell.length_c   1.000
_cell.angle_alpha   90.00
_cell.angle_beta   90.00
_cell.angle_gamma   90.00
#
_symmetry.space_group_name_H-M   'P 1'
#
loop_
_entity.id
_entity.type
_entity.pdbx_description
1 polymer ?
#
loop_
_entity_poly.entity_id
_entity_poly.type
_entity_poly.pdbx_seq_one_letter_code
_entity_poly.pdbx_strand_id
1 'polypeptide(L)'
;RNQREQEAAVHAWDMAVQTRESAQNGANVIENSILMIDRIAQGMGAVSTDISRLNNQSESIDDMVETIRKFAMQTRLIALNAAIEAARAGASGRSFAVVAAEVRNLAASVSSATEEIEQVVASNSQLAKDVLCGIENSLMNTREGVTLMREAG
;
A
#
# COMPACT_ATOMS: atom_id res chain seq x y z
N ARG A 1 25.95 -41.03 55.33
CA ARG A 1 26.62 -40.65 54.07
C ARG A 1 25.84 -41.19 52.87
N ASN A 2 25.67 -42.52 52.73
CA ASN A 2 24.90 -43.13 51.64
C ASN A 2 23.48 -42.57 51.44
N GLN A 3 22.73 -42.29 52.51
CA GLN A 3 21.34 -41.80 52.39
C GLN A 3 21.25 -40.38 51.77
N ARG A 4 22.17 -39.48 52.11
CA ARG A 4 22.27 -38.14 51.51
C ARG A 4 22.75 -38.19 50.06
N GLU A 5 23.65 -39.11 49.73
CA GLU A 5 24.09 -39.33 48.35
C GLU A 5 22.95 -39.89 47.48
N GLN A 6 22.13 -40.78 48.04
CA GLN A 6 20.96 -41.33 47.35
C GLN A 6 19.85 -40.30 47.14
N GLU A 7 19.55 -39.47 48.15
CA GLU A 7 18.64 -38.31 48.02
C GLU A 7 19.13 -37.30 46.98
N ALA A 8 20.42 -36.98 46.98
CA ALA A 8 21.02 -36.08 45.99
C ALA A 8 20.94 -36.65 44.56
N ALA A 9 21.13 -37.96 44.38
CA ALA A 9 21.01 -38.63 43.09
C ALA A 9 19.57 -38.62 42.56
N VAL A 10 18.57 -38.86 43.43
CA VAL A 10 17.16 -38.76 43.06
C VAL A 10 16.79 -37.32 42.69
N HIS A 11 17.24 -36.33 43.46
CA HIS A 11 17.03 -34.92 43.12
C HIS A 11 17.69 -34.52 41.79
N ALA A 12 18.93 -34.97 41.54
CA ALA A 12 19.61 -34.71 40.27
C ALA A 12 18.89 -35.36 39.08
N TRP A 13 18.36 -36.57 39.25
CA TRP A 13 17.59 -37.26 38.22
C TRP A 13 16.27 -36.54 37.92
N ASP A 14 15.53 -36.12 38.95
CA ASP A 14 14.29 -35.36 38.79
C ASP A 14 14.55 -34.01 38.08
N MET A 15 15.59 -33.28 38.50
CA MET A 15 16.02 -32.05 37.80
C MET A 15 16.40 -32.30 36.34
N ALA A 16 17.08 -33.40 36.03
CA ALA A 16 17.44 -33.75 34.65
C ALA A 16 16.19 -34.07 33.80
N VAL A 17 15.20 -34.77 34.38
CA VAL A 17 13.92 -35.05 33.72
C VAL A 17 13.16 -33.76 33.43
N GLN A 18 13.03 -32.87 34.41
CA GLN A 18 12.37 -31.57 34.25
C GLN A 18 13.08 -30.68 33.23
N THR A 19 14.43 -30.66 33.24
CA THR A 19 15.23 -29.91 32.27
C THR A 19 14.99 -30.42 30.85
N ARG A 20 14.98 -31.74 30.66
CA ARG A 20 14.70 -32.38 29.37
C ARG A 20 13.28 -32.05 28.89
N GLU A 21 12.29 -32.13 29.75
CA GLU A 21 10.90 -31.80 29.41
C GLU A 21 10.76 -30.32 29.02
N SER A 22 11.42 -29.43 29.77
CA SER A 22 11.45 -28.00 29.46
C SER A 22 12.14 -27.71 28.12
N ALA A 23 13.25 -28.39 27.83
CA ALA A 23 13.93 -28.28 26.54
C ALA A 23 13.08 -28.79 25.37
N GLN A 24 12.38 -29.92 25.56
CA GLN A 24 11.45 -30.47 24.55
C GLN A 24 10.30 -29.50 24.27
N ASN A 25 9.73 -28.89 25.31
CA ASN A 25 8.69 -27.88 25.16
C ASN A 25 9.23 -26.62 24.47
N GLY A 26 10.45 -26.18 24.80
CA GLY A 26 11.14 -25.08 24.13
C GLY A 26 11.32 -25.32 22.63
N ALA A 27 11.80 -26.51 22.24
CA ALA A 27 11.94 -26.91 20.85
C ALA A 27 10.60 -26.87 20.09
N ASN A 28 9.53 -27.39 20.69
CA ASN A 28 8.18 -27.34 20.10
C ASN A 28 7.68 -25.88 19.91
N VAL A 29 7.96 -24.99 20.86
CA VAL A 29 7.58 -23.56 20.75
C VAL A 29 8.36 -22.87 19.63
N ILE A 30 9.65 -23.17 19.48
CA ILE A 30 10.49 -22.65 18.40
C ILE A 30 9.97 -23.13 17.04
N GLU A 31 9.66 -24.41 16.89
CA GLU A 31 9.14 -24.99 15.65
C GLU A 31 7.80 -24.32 15.24
N ASN A 32 6.89 -24.15 16.19
CA ASN A 32 5.62 -23.45 15.94
C ASN A 32 5.83 -21.97 15.56
N SER A 33 6.82 -21.32 16.17
CA SER A 33 7.14 -19.91 15.90
C SER A 33 7.70 -19.72 14.49
N ILE A 34 8.54 -20.65 14.01
CA ILE A 34 9.01 -20.67 12.61
C ILE A 34 7.84 -20.80 11.65
N LEU A 35 6.89 -21.72 11.91
CA LEU A 35 5.69 -21.89 11.07
C LEU A 35 4.82 -20.64 11.02
N MET A 36 4.66 -19.94 12.15
CA MET A 36 3.91 -18.67 12.20
C MET A 36 4.60 -17.58 11.38
N ILE A 37 5.92 -17.48 11.50
CA ILE A 37 6.72 -16.54 10.71
C ILE A 37 6.58 -16.82 9.21
N ASP A 38 6.66 -18.08 8.79
CA ASP A 38 6.51 -18.43 7.37
C ASP A 38 5.15 -17.98 6.82
N ARG A 39 4.08 -18.12 7.62
CA ARG A 39 2.75 -17.61 7.27
C ARG A 39 2.71 -16.09 7.17
N ILE A 40 3.40 -15.39 8.07
CA ILE A 40 3.53 -13.92 8.00
C ILE A 40 4.22 -13.53 6.70
N ALA A 41 5.35 -14.16 6.36
CA ALA A 41 6.08 -13.88 5.13
C ALA A 41 5.22 -14.12 3.87
N GLN A 42 4.42 -15.19 3.84
CA GLN A 42 3.47 -15.44 2.76
C GLN A 42 2.38 -14.35 2.68
N GLY A 43 1.81 -13.97 3.82
CA GLY A 43 0.81 -12.90 3.90
C GLY A 43 1.36 -11.56 3.38
N MET A 44 2.60 -11.23 3.75
CA MET A 44 3.28 -10.04 3.27
C MET A 44 3.51 -10.06 1.75
N GLY A 45 3.82 -11.23 1.17
CA GLY A 45 3.92 -11.40 -0.28
C GLY A 45 2.59 -11.14 -1.01
N ALA A 46 1.47 -11.57 -0.43
CA ALA A 46 0.14 -11.28 -0.95
C ALA A 46 -0.17 -9.77 -0.91
N VAL A 47 0.11 -9.11 0.23
CA VAL A 47 -0.08 -7.66 0.36
C VAL A 47 0.79 -6.89 -0.65
N SER A 48 2.04 -7.28 -0.84
CA SER A 48 2.94 -6.67 -1.84
C SER A 48 2.37 -6.74 -3.26
N THR A 49 1.77 -7.89 -3.61
CA THR A 49 1.11 -8.09 -4.90
C THR A 49 -0.09 -7.15 -5.06
N ASP A 50 -0.94 -7.04 -4.05
CA ASP A 50 -2.11 -6.17 -4.10
C ASP A 50 -1.75 -4.68 -4.16
N ILE A 51 -0.71 -4.27 -3.44
CA ILE A 51 -0.19 -2.88 -3.49
C ILE A 51 0.43 -2.58 -4.85
N SER A 52 1.14 -3.54 -5.46
CA SER A 52 1.65 -3.39 -6.83
C SER A 52 0.50 -3.21 -7.85
N ARG A 53 -0.60 -3.95 -7.67
CA ARG A 53 -1.81 -3.78 -8.49
C ARG A 53 -2.45 -2.41 -8.27
N LEU A 54 -2.53 -1.93 -7.03
CA LEU A 54 -3.02 -0.59 -6.71
C LEU A 54 -2.18 0.50 -7.37
N ASN A 55 -0.85 0.36 -7.38
CA ASN A 55 0.05 1.31 -8.04
C ASN A 55 -0.18 1.34 -9.57
N ASN A 56 -0.33 0.18 -10.21
CA ASN A 56 -0.64 0.11 -11.65
C ASN A 56 -2.02 0.71 -11.98
N GLN A 57 -3.01 0.51 -11.11
CA GLN A 57 -4.31 1.16 -11.26
C GLN A 57 -4.21 2.68 -11.10
N SER A 58 -3.36 3.16 -10.19
CA SER A 58 -3.12 4.59 -10.01
C SER A 58 -2.48 5.22 -11.26
N GLU A 59 -1.52 4.54 -11.88
CA GLU A 59 -0.93 4.96 -13.17
C GLU A 59 -1.98 5.00 -14.29
N SER A 60 -2.86 4.00 -14.35
CA SER A 60 -3.97 4.01 -15.33
C SER A 60 -4.95 5.17 -15.11
N ILE A 61 -5.18 5.58 -13.85
CA ILE A 61 -6.01 6.74 -13.54
C ILE A 61 -5.30 8.03 -13.99
N ASP A 62 -3.99 8.15 -13.80
CA ASP A 62 -3.19 9.31 -14.22
C ASP A 62 -3.35 9.56 -15.74
N ASP A 63 -3.23 8.51 -16.56
CA ASP A 63 -3.45 8.58 -18.01
C ASP A 63 -4.87 9.06 -18.39
N MET A 64 -5.89 8.57 -17.67
CA MET A 64 -7.28 8.99 -17.89
C MET A 64 -7.48 10.45 -17.52
N VAL A 65 -6.92 10.89 -16.40
CA VAL A 65 -7.01 12.26 -15.91
C VAL A 65 -6.31 13.22 -16.86
N GLU A 66 -5.13 12.84 -17.39
CA GLU A 66 -4.43 13.64 -18.40
C GLU A 66 -5.28 13.81 -19.67
N THR A 67 -5.98 12.74 -20.08
CA THR A 67 -6.91 12.76 -21.23
C THR A 67 -8.09 13.69 -20.98
N ILE A 68 -8.71 13.62 -19.80
CA ILE A 68 -9.83 14.50 -19.41
C ILE A 68 -9.36 15.96 -19.36
N ARG A 69 -8.16 16.23 -18.84
CA ARG A 69 -7.57 17.58 -18.82
C ARG A 69 -7.38 18.13 -20.24
N LYS A 70 -6.88 17.30 -21.17
CA LYS A 70 -6.76 17.65 -22.60
C LYS A 70 -8.13 18.00 -23.20
N PHE A 71 -9.17 17.23 -22.90
CA PHE A 71 -10.54 17.52 -23.35
C PHE A 71 -11.07 18.83 -22.77
N ALA A 72 -10.90 19.08 -21.47
CA ALA A 72 -11.30 20.33 -20.84
C ALA A 72 -10.61 21.54 -21.49
N MET A 73 -9.31 21.45 -21.77
CA MET A 73 -8.58 22.50 -22.48
C MET A 73 -9.10 22.74 -23.90
N GLN A 74 -9.39 21.67 -24.66
CA GLN A 74 -9.98 21.78 -25.99
C GLN A 74 -11.38 22.40 -25.96
N THR A 75 -12.24 21.96 -25.04
CA THR A 75 -13.58 22.53 -24.84
C THR A 75 -13.48 24.01 -24.49
N ARG A 76 -12.50 24.41 -23.67
CA ARG A 76 -12.24 25.82 -23.35
C ARG A 76 -11.89 26.65 -24.57
N LEU A 77 -11.09 26.11 -25.49
CA LEU A 77 -10.73 26.77 -26.75
C LEU A 77 -11.93 26.88 -27.70
N ILE A 78 -12.75 25.82 -27.80
CA ILE A 78 -13.98 25.84 -28.61
C ILE A 78 -14.94 26.91 -28.08
N ALA A 79 -15.14 26.97 -26.76
CA ALA A 79 -15.98 27.96 -26.10
C ALA A 79 -15.47 29.39 -26.33
N LEU A 80 -14.16 29.60 -26.31
CA LEU A 80 -13.55 30.89 -26.64
C LEU A 80 -13.84 31.31 -28.09
N ASN A 81 -13.66 30.41 -29.05
CA ASN A 81 -13.97 30.68 -30.45
C ASN A 81 -15.46 31.00 -30.65
N ALA A 82 -16.34 30.27 -29.98
CA ALA A 82 -17.78 30.53 -30.01
C ALA A 82 -18.12 31.91 -29.42
N ALA A 83 -17.47 32.32 -28.33
CA ALA A 83 -17.66 33.65 -27.75
C ALA A 83 -17.20 34.77 -28.70
N ILE A 84 -16.10 34.58 -29.42
CA ILE A 84 -15.60 35.52 -30.44
C ILE A 84 -16.61 35.66 -31.58
N GLU A 85 -17.11 34.53 -32.11
CA GLU A 85 -18.08 34.55 -33.21
C GLU A 85 -19.43 35.15 -32.77
N ALA A 86 -19.86 34.88 -31.54
CA ALA A 86 -21.05 35.50 -30.95
C ALA A 86 -20.90 37.02 -30.82
N ALA A 87 -19.72 37.52 -30.44
CA ALA A 87 -19.44 38.96 -30.42
C ALA A 87 -19.48 39.57 -31.83
N ARG A 88 -18.99 38.83 -32.84
CA ARG A 88 -18.99 39.25 -34.25
C ARG A 88 -20.40 39.36 -34.83
N ALA A 89 -21.31 38.48 -34.42
CA ALA A 89 -22.73 38.50 -34.81
C ALA A 89 -23.55 39.63 -34.14
N GLY A 90 -22.95 40.40 -33.23
CA GLY A 90 -23.57 41.56 -32.61
C GLY A 90 -24.85 41.20 -31.83
N ALA A 91 -25.97 41.88 -32.14
CA ALA A 91 -27.22 41.69 -31.41
C ALA A 91 -27.77 40.26 -31.48
N SER A 92 -27.58 39.58 -32.61
CA SER A 92 -28.06 38.20 -32.86
C SER A 92 -27.23 37.14 -32.12
N GLY A 93 -26.01 37.46 -31.70
CA GLY A 93 -25.11 36.52 -30.99
C GLY A 93 -25.24 36.54 -29.46
N ARG A 94 -26.06 37.42 -28.88
CA ARG A 94 -26.11 37.62 -27.41
C ARG A 94 -26.46 36.36 -26.62
N SER A 95 -27.42 35.55 -27.07
CA SER A 95 -27.77 34.29 -26.41
C SER A 95 -26.65 33.24 -26.52
N PHE A 96 -25.99 33.17 -27.67
CA PHE A 96 -24.83 32.28 -27.88
C PHE A 96 -23.62 32.69 -27.05
N ALA A 97 -23.39 33.98 -26.83
CA ALA A 97 -22.30 34.48 -25.99
C ALA A 97 -22.43 34.00 -24.53
N VAL A 98 -23.66 33.97 -24.00
CA VAL A 98 -23.93 33.47 -22.63
C VAL A 98 -23.62 31.97 -22.54
N VAL A 99 -24.08 31.18 -23.51
CA VAL A 99 -23.80 29.74 -23.56
C VAL A 99 -22.29 29.47 -23.68
N ALA A 100 -21.59 30.22 -24.53
CA ALA A 100 -20.14 30.09 -24.69
C ALA A 100 -19.39 30.40 -23.38
N ALA A 101 -19.83 31.42 -22.63
CA ALA A 101 -19.25 31.73 -21.32
C ALA A 101 -19.48 30.59 -20.31
N GLU A 102 -20.68 30.01 -20.28
CA GLU A 102 -21.01 28.90 -19.38
C GLU A 102 -20.19 27.64 -19.69
N VAL A 103 -20.05 27.28 -20.97
CA VAL A 103 -19.20 26.15 -21.40
C VAL A 103 -17.74 26.40 -21.02
N ARG A 104 -17.25 27.63 -21.12
CA ARG A 104 -15.88 27.98 -20.71
C ARG A 104 -15.67 27.81 -19.20
N ASN A 105 -16.66 28.20 -18.40
CA ASN A 105 -16.62 28.03 -16.95
C ASN A 105 -16.66 26.54 -16.58
N LEU A 106 -17.55 25.76 -17.20
CA LEU A 106 -17.62 24.31 -16.98
C LEU A 106 -16.28 23.62 -17.32
N ALA A 107 -15.67 23.98 -18.45
CA ALA A 107 -14.36 23.46 -18.83
C ALA A 107 -13.27 23.80 -17.79
N ALA A 108 -13.29 25.02 -17.22
CA ALA A 108 -12.37 25.39 -16.15
C ALA A 108 -12.61 24.59 -14.86
N SER A 109 -13.87 24.36 -14.47
CA SER A 109 -14.21 23.53 -13.32
C SER A 109 -13.76 22.07 -13.51
N VAL A 110 -13.90 21.50 -14.71
CA VAL A 110 -13.40 20.16 -15.01
C VAL A 110 -11.86 20.11 -14.89
N SER A 111 -11.14 21.12 -15.40
CA SER A 111 -9.68 21.19 -15.23
C SER A 111 -9.26 21.24 -13.76
N SER A 112 -9.94 22.03 -12.93
CA SER A 112 -9.67 22.09 -11.49
C SER A 112 -9.91 20.74 -10.81
N ALA A 113 -11.02 20.06 -11.16
CA ALA A 113 -11.31 18.73 -10.61
C ALA A 113 -10.26 17.70 -11.03
N THR A 114 -9.75 17.77 -12.27
CA THR A 114 -8.66 16.88 -12.70
C THR A 114 -7.38 17.11 -11.91
N GLU A 115 -7.03 18.37 -11.59
CA GLU A 115 -5.85 18.68 -10.76
C GLU A 115 -5.97 18.11 -9.33
N GLU A 116 -7.16 18.17 -8.74
CA GLU A 116 -7.41 17.54 -7.43
C GLU A 116 -7.26 16.02 -7.48
N ILE A 117 -7.74 15.38 -8.55
CA ILE A 117 -7.58 13.93 -8.75
C ILE A 117 -6.09 13.57 -8.91
N GLU A 118 -5.32 14.33 -9.70
CA GLU A 118 -3.87 14.11 -9.87
C GLU A 118 -3.15 14.11 -8.51
N GLN A 119 -3.50 15.03 -7.61
CA GLN A 119 -2.92 15.08 -6.27
C GLN A 119 -3.23 13.82 -5.44
N VAL A 120 -4.47 13.34 -5.48
CA VAL A 120 -4.88 12.13 -4.77
C VAL A 120 -4.18 10.89 -5.34
N VAL A 121 -4.09 10.78 -6.66
CA VAL A 121 -3.40 9.67 -7.35
C VAL A 121 -1.91 9.66 -7.01
N ALA A 122 -1.26 10.82 -7.02
CA ALA A 122 0.14 10.95 -6.62
C ALA A 122 0.37 10.53 -5.16
N SER A 123 -0.54 10.93 -4.26
CA SER A 123 -0.51 10.51 -2.85
C SER A 123 -0.67 8.99 -2.70
N ASN A 124 -1.58 8.38 -3.45
CA ASN A 124 -1.78 6.93 -3.45
C ASN A 124 -0.54 6.18 -3.96
N SER A 125 0.11 6.67 -5.01
CA SER A 125 1.35 6.06 -5.52
C SER A 125 2.48 6.16 -4.47
N GLN A 126 2.59 7.28 -3.76
CA GLN A 126 3.57 7.41 -2.67
C GLN A 126 3.27 6.44 -1.53
N LEU A 127 2.01 6.35 -1.07
CA LEU A 127 1.59 5.40 -0.05
C LEU A 127 1.88 3.95 -0.44
N ALA A 128 1.64 3.60 -1.71
CA ALA A 128 1.97 2.27 -2.23
C ALA A 128 3.47 1.96 -2.12
N LYS A 129 4.35 2.92 -2.48
CA LYS A 129 5.80 2.77 -2.34
C LYS A 129 6.24 2.61 -0.89
N ASP A 130 5.68 3.41 0.01
CA ASP A 130 6.01 3.36 1.44
C ASP A 130 5.62 2.00 2.05
N VAL A 131 4.45 1.47 1.68
CA VAL A 131 3.99 0.15 2.12
C VAL A 131 4.89 -0.96 1.56
N LEU A 132 5.32 -0.88 0.29
CA LEU A 132 6.26 -1.87 -0.28
C LEU A 132 7.60 -1.87 0.47
N CYS A 133 8.15 -0.70 0.78
CA CYS A 133 9.36 -0.59 1.60
C CYS A 133 9.17 -1.19 3.01
N GLY A 134 8.02 -0.92 3.65
CA GLY A 134 7.67 -1.54 4.93
C GLY A 134 7.58 -3.06 4.86
N ILE A 135 7.06 -3.60 3.76
CA ILE A 135 7.00 -5.03 3.51
C ILE A 135 8.40 -5.64 3.35
N GLU A 136 9.27 -5.02 2.57
CA GLU A 136 10.65 -5.48 2.40
C GLU A 136 11.40 -5.54 3.75
N ASN A 137 11.26 -4.49 4.56
CA ASN A 137 11.85 -4.44 5.89
C ASN A 137 11.31 -5.54 6.82
N SER A 138 9.99 -5.74 6.86
CA SER A 138 9.46 -6.77 7.76
C SER A 138 9.75 -8.20 7.25
N LEU A 139 9.89 -8.41 5.94
CA LEU A 139 10.39 -9.68 5.39
C LEU A 139 11.85 -9.94 5.79
N MET A 140 12.69 -8.89 5.81
CA MET A 140 14.07 -8.99 6.30
C MET A 140 14.11 -9.36 7.79
N ASN A 141 13.37 -8.65 8.64
CA ASN A 141 13.28 -8.95 10.08
C ASN A 141 12.76 -10.36 10.35
N THR A 142 11.79 -10.80 9.55
CA THR A 142 11.21 -12.13 9.63
C THR A 142 12.25 -13.21 9.32
N ARG A 143 13.08 -13.02 8.28
CA ARG A 143 14.18 -13.94 7.93
C ARG A 143 15.26 -14.00 9.01
N GLU A 144 15.61 -12.86 9.59
CA GLU A 144 16.54 -12.79 10.72
C GLU A 144 15.98 -13.55 11.94
N GLY A 145 14.70 -13.34 12.26
CA GLY A 145 14.00 -14.06 13.34
C GLY A 145 14.00 -15.58 13.16
N VAL A 146 13.80 -16.09 11.93
CA VAL A 146 13.92 -17.54 11.64
C VAL A 146 15.33 -18.03 11.88
N THR A 147 16.34 -17.25 11.49
CA THR A 147 17.75 -17.65 11.63
C THR A 147 18.11 -17.79 13.11
N LEU A 148 17.77 -16.80 13.93
CA LEU A 148 17.97 -16.84 15.38
C LEU A 148 17.22 -18.00 16.04
N MET A 149 15.99 -18.28 15.61
CA MET A 149 15.22 -19.42 16.12
C MET A 149 15.82 -20.77 15.76
N ARG A 150 16.39 -20.91 14.56
CA ARG A 150 17.12 -22.12 14.15
C ARG A 150 18.44 -22.32 14.90
N GLU A 151 19.06 -21.24 15.39
CA GLU A 151 20.24 -21.30 16.24
C GLU A 151 19.90 -21.62 17.70
N ALA A 152 18.70 -21.24 18.16
CA ALA A 152 18.23 -21.43 19.53
C ALA A 152 17.59 -22.80 19.81
N GLY A 153 17.03 -23.46 18.78
CA GLY A 153 16.43 -24.79 18.85
C GLY A 153 17.42 -25.90 18.57
#